data_AF-A0A4Q7YPU0-F1
#
_entry.id   AF-A0A4Q7YPU0-F1
#
_cell.length_a   1.000
_cell.length_b   1.000
_cell.length_c   1.000
_cell.angle_alpha   90.00
_cell.angle_beta   90.00
_cell.angle_gamma   90.00
#
_symmetry.space_group_name_H-M   'P 1'
#
loop_
_entity.id
_entity.type
_entity.pdbx_description
1 polymer ?
#
loop_
_entity_poly.entity_id
_entity_poly.type
_entity_poly.pdbx_seq_one_letter_code
_entity_poly.pdbx_strand_id
1 'polypeptide(L)'
;MRVTASALRRELSQRNIERARLLAHEVSYGAIPSVLYQGEGNVHGNFLPASYRAICSRPGWRRRLEKKYTGDRWIARSWERTRSELDCASSSDALLMNIFCYPRVLQRSQLCALLGIERGQIPAFGFRPRISLLNGGCDQTEIDMRLGDLLVEAKLTETGFRPATFRLLSRYRDLHEVFEVTELPMSGNTVHAYQLIRGVLAAHSTENSFLLLCDGRRTDLIESWFQVMRAVRIYSLRNRLKLLSWQEIAGTLPERLKNFLEEKYGVSPT
;
A
#
# COMPACT_ATOMS: atom_id res chain seq x y z
N MET A 1 -21.16 -1.71 2.02
CA MET A 1 -21.27 -2.23 3.39
C MET A 1 -19.98 -1.89 4.13
N ARG A 2 -20.05 -1.23 5.29
CA ARG A 2 -18.85 -0.89 6.09
C ARG A 2 -18.25 -2.16 6.68
N VAL A 3 -16.98 -2.42 6.41
CA VAL A 3 -16.29 -3.63 6.92
C VAL A 3 -15.17 -3.19 7.85
N THR A 4 -15.06 -3.81 9.02
CA THR A 4 -13.94 -3.54 9.93
C THR A 4 -12.66 -4.20 9.41
N ALA A 5 -11.50 -3.71 9.84
CA ALA A 5 -10.22 -4.32 9.48
C ALA A 5 -10.17 -5.84 9.82
N SER A 6 -10.75 -6.24 10.95
CA SER A 6 -10.77 -7.63 11.40
C SER A 6 -11.75 -8.51 10.60
N ALA A 7 -12.88 -7.96 10.17
CA ALA A 7 -13.81 -8.66 9.29
C ALA A 7 -13.18 -8.88 7.90
N LEU A 8 -12.54 -7.85 7.35
CA LEU A 8 -11.84 -7.95 6.06
C LEU A 8 -10.69 -8.97 6.13
N ARG A 9 -9.88 -8.97 7.21
CA ARG A 9 -8.84 -10.00 7.40
C ARG A 9 -9.40 -11.41 7.46
N ARG A 10 -10.55 -11.61 8.12
CA ARG A 10 -11.19 -12.93 8.20
C ARG A 10 -11.62 -13.42 6.81
N GLU A 11 -12.25 -12.54 6.03
CA GLU A 11 -12.62 -12.85 4.65
C GLU A 11 -11.39 -13.22 3.80
N LEU A 12 -10.35 -12.38 3.81
CA LEU A 12 -9.13 -12.62 3.04
C LEU A 12 -8.40 -13.88 3.49
N SER A 13 -8.37 -14.16 4.80
CA SER A 13 -7.84 -15.40 5.34
C SER A 13 -8.57 -16.61 4.77
N GLN A 14 -9.92 -16.62 4.83
CA GLN A 14 -10.72 -17.75 4.36
C GLN A 14 -10.52 -17.99 2.86
N ARG A 15 -10.58 -16.93 2.04
CA ARG A 15 -10.34 -17.00 0.59
C ARG A 15 -8.96 -17.59 0.28
N ASN A 16 -7.92 -17.12 0.97
CA ASN A 16 -6.57 -17.57 0.70
C ASN A 16 -6.31 -18.99 1.21
N ILE A 17 -6.95 -19.43 2.30
CA ILE A 17 -6.88 -20.84 2.74
C ILE A 17 -7.45 -21.76 1.65
N GLU A 18 -8.61 -21.42 1.09
CA GLU A 18 -9.21 -22.20 0.01
C GLU A 18 -8.31 -22.23 -1.22
N ARG A 19 -7.84 -21.04 -1.66
CA ARG A 19 -6.95 -20.89 -2.81
C ARG A 19 -5.63 -21.66 -2.65
N ALA A 20 -5.08 -21.71 -1.43
CA ALA A 20 -3.78 -22.28 -1.18
C ALA A 20 -3.76 -23.82 -1.16
N ARG A 21 -4.92 -24.50 -1.17
CA ARG A 21 -5.00 -25.97 -1.17
C ARG A 21 -4.16 -26.66 -2.24
N LEU A 22 -3.98 -26.01 -3.39
CA LEU A 22 -3.23 -26.54 -4.54
C LEU A 22 -1.82 -25.92 -4.69
N LEU A 23 -1.38 -25.15 -3.70
CA LEU A 23 -0.15 -24.35 -3.76
C LEU A 23 0.70 -24.62 -2.52
N ALA A 24 2.03 -24.57 -2.67
CA ALA A 24 2.93 -24.61 -1.53
C ALA A 24 2.67 -23.36 -0.65
N HIS A 25 2.34 -23.59 0.62
CA HIS A 25 2.03 -22.53 1.55
C HIS A 25 2.26 -22.95 3.01
N GLU A 26 2.32 -21.94 3.88
CA GLU A 26 2.24 -22.07 5.32
C GLU A 26 1.06 -21.24 5.84
N VAL A 27 0.59 -21.55 7.04
CA VAL A 27 -0.48 -20.81 7.70
C VAL A 27 0.02 -20.33 9.06
N SER A 28 -0.10 -19.03 9.31
CA SER A 28 0.22 -18.48 10.63
C SER A 28 -0.80 -18.91 11.68
N TYR A 29 -0.38 -19.09 12.93
CA TYR A 29 -1.29 -19.27 14.05
C TYR A 29 -1.80 -17.94 14.60
N GLY A 30 -2.99 -17.96 15.19
CA GLY A 30 -3.65 -16.79 15.77
C GLY A 30 -5.16 -16.79 15.52
N ALA A 31 -5.86 -15.80 16.08
CA ALA A 31 -7.31 -15.69 15.95
C ALA A 31 -7.79 -15.49 14.50
N ILE A 32 -6.95 -14.88 13.65
CA ILE A 32 -7.17 -14.77 12.22
C ILE A 32 -5.87 -15.21 11.52
N PRO A 33 -5.80 -16.46 11.03
CA PRO A 33 -4.61 -16.94 10.34
C PRO A 33 -4.33 -16.14 9.07
N SER A 34 -3.10 -16.20 8.57
CA SER A 34 -2.72 -15.66 7.26
C SER A 34 -1.93 -16.72 6.52
N VAL A 35 -2.23 -16.85 5.23
CA VAL A 35 -1.49 -17.73 4.32
C VAL A 35 -0.20 -17.04 3.91
N LEU A 36 0.92 -17.76 4.02
CA LEU A 36 2.20 -17.37 3.46
C LEU A 36 2.50 -18.32 2.31
N TYR A 37 2.40 -17.83 1.09
CA TYR A 37 2.70 -18.64 -0.08
C TYR A 37 4.20 -18.83 -0.23
N GLN A 38 4.60 -19.99 -0.75
CA GLN A 38 5.99 -20.26 -1.08
C GLN A 38 6.24 -19.94 -2.57
N GLY A 39 7.42 -19.43 -2.84
CA GLY A 39 7.92 -19.22 -4.20
C GLY A 39 8.89 -20.32 -4.60
N GLU A 40 8.70 -20.88 -5.79
CA GLU A 40 9.63 -21.84 -6.40
C GLU A 40 9.97 -21.39 -7.83
N GLY A 41 11.24 -21.03 -8.04
CA GLY A 41 11.72 -20.54 -9.34
C GLY A 41 10.95 -19.32 -9.86
N ASN A 42 10.14 -19.52 -10.90
CA ASN A 42 9.33 -18.48 -11.55
C ASN A 42 7.83 -18.58 -11.23
N VAL A 43 7.47 -19.30 -10.15
CA VAL A 43 6.10 -19.45 -9.68
C VAL A 43 6.01 -19.04 -8.22
N HIS A 44 4.94 -18.33 -7.87
CA HIS A 44 4.68 -17.91 -6.49
C HIS A 44 3.17 -17.81 -6.25
N GLY A 45 2.65 -18.54 -5.28
CA GLY A 45 1.19 -18.64 -5.07
C GLY A 45 0.48 -17.31 -4.77
N ASN A 46 1.20 -16.35 -4.18
CA ASN A 46 0.68 -15.01 -3.89
C ASN A 46 0.53 -14.10 -5.12
N PHE A 47 1.10 -14.47 -6.27
CA PHE A 47 1.16 -13.63 -7.46
C PHE A 47 0.51 -14.29 -8.67
N LEU A 48 -0.04 -13.47 -9.56
CA LEU A 48 -0.27 -13.93 -10.93
C LEU A 48 1.07 -14.28 -11.58
N PRO A 49 1.16 -15.40 -12.32
CA PRO A 49 2.43 -15.80 -12.96
C PRO A 49 3.01 -14.73 -13.88
N ALA A 50 2.18 -13.94 -14.56
CA ALA A 50 2.63 -12.87 -15.43
C ALA A 50 3.28 -11.72 -14.66
N SER A 51 2.67 -11.29 -13.55
CA SER A 51 3.22 -10.26 -12.66
C SER A 51 4.50 -10.74 -11.99
N TYR A 52 4.52 -11.98 -11.48
CA TYR A 52 5.70 -12.54 -10.82
C TYR A 52 6.90 -12.65 -11.76
N ARG A 53 6.72 -13.15 -12.99
CA ARG A 53 7.79 -13.17 -13.99
C ARG A 53 8.34 -11.78 -14.30
N ALA A 54 7.47 -10.77 -14.36
CA ALA A 54 7.89 -9.39 -14.59
C ALA A 54 8.67 -8.82 -13.38
N ILE A 55 8.27 -9.17 -12.15
CA ILE A 55 9.00 -8.84 -10.91
C ILE A 55 10.40 -9.47 -10.94
N CYS A 56 10.49 -10.76 -11.23
CA CYS A 56 11.75 -11.49 -11.26
C CYS A 56 12.71 -11.00 -12.36
N SER A 57 12.20 -10.51 -13.49
CA SER A 57 13.03 -10.03 -14.61
C SER A 57 13.59 -8.62 -14.40
N ARG A 58 13.12 -7.87 -13.40
CA ARG A 58 13.61 -6.51 -13.10
C ARG A 58 14.29 -6.47 -11.73
N PRO A 59 15.62 -6.25 -11.65
CA PRO A 59 16.35 -6.26 -10.38
C PRO A 59 15.79 -5.30 -9.32
N GLY A 60 15.29 -4.13 -9.73
CA GLY A 60 14.65 -3.17 -8.82
C GLY A 60 13.38 -3.71 -8.16
N TRP A 61 12.55 -4.45 -8.91
CA TRP A 61 11.33 -5.06 -8.39
C TRP A 61 11.63 -6.33 -7.61
N ARG A 62 12.54 -7.17 -8.12
CA ARG A 62 12.96 -8.41 -7.47
C ARG A 62 13.45 -8.19 -6.04
N ARG A 63 14.18 -7.10 -5.77
CA ARG A 63 14.62 -6.73 -4.40
C ARG A 63 13.47 -6.60 -3.40
N ARG A 64 12.24 -6.28 -3.84
CA ARG A 64 11.07 -6.24 -2.95
C ARG A 64 10.68 -7.62 -2.42
N LEU A 65 10.99 -8.68 -3.16
CA LEU A 65 10.79 -10.08 -2.71
C LEU A 65 11.70 -10.46 -1.55
N GLU A 66 12.71 -9.65 -1.21
CA GLU A 66 13.65 -9.91 -0.11
C GLU A 66 13.26 -9.17 1.18
N LYS A 67 12.23 -8.30 1.13
CA LYS A 67 11.75 -7.55 2.31
C LYS A 67 11.28 -8.55 3.35
N LYS A 68 11.95 -8.60 4.51
CA LYS A 68 11.71 -9.61 5.54
C LYS A 68 10.28 -9.54 6.09
N TYR A 69 9.66 -10.69 6.25
CA TYR A 69 8.40 -10.80 6.96
C TYR A 69 8.61 -10.50 8.45
N THR A 70 7.81 -9.61 9.03
CA THR A 70 7.95 -9.23 10.45
C THR A 70 7.01 -10.01 11.38
N GLY A 71 6.24 -10.95 10.84
CA GLY A 71 5.25 -11.74 11.58
C GLY A 71 5.74 -13.12 12.04
N ASP A 72 7.05 -13.38 12.02
CA ASP A 72 7.63 -14.71 12.30
C ASP A 72 7.21 -15.31 13.65
N ARG A 73 6.89 -14.46 14.63
CA ARG A 73 6.35 -14.88 15.95
C ARG A 73 4.98 -15.56 15.90
N TRP A 74 4.34 -15.60 14.73
CA TRP A 74 3.05 -16.25 14.49
C TRP A 74 3.20 -17.46 13.57
N ILE A 75 4.42 -17.90 13.29
CA ILE A 75 4.70 -19.05 12.44
C ILE A 75 5.32 -20.15 13.30
N ALA A 76 4.74 -21.34 13.24
CA ALA A 76 5.34 -22.50 13.86
C ALA A 76 6.67 -22.80 13.17
N ARG A 77 7.70 -23.12 13.96
CA ARG A 77 9.04 -23.45 13.44
C ARG A 77 9.60 -22.37 12.49
N SER A 78 9.48 -21.12 12.92
CA SER A 78 9.95 -19.98 12.12
C SER A 78 11.41 -20.08 11.68
N TRP A 79 12.26 -20.83 12.39
CA TRP A 79 13.66 -21.09 12.05
C TRP A 79 13.88 -21.96 10.80
N GLU A 80 12.89 -22.70 10.31
CA GLU A 80 13.08 -23.64 9.19
C GLU A 80 13.26 -22.93 7.83
N ARG A 81 12.78 -21.69 7.71
CA ARG A 81 12.78 -20.94 6.44
C ARG A 81 12.77 -19.44 6.67
N THR A 82 13.46 -18.69 5.80
CA THR A 82 13.30 -17.23 5.75
C THR A 82 12.06 -16.87 4.94
N ARG A 83 11.22 -15.99 5.49
CA ARG A 83 9.97 -15.55 4.88
C ARG A 83 10.06 -14.08 4.47
N SER A 84 9.40 -13.77 3.38
CA SER A 84 9.32 -12.40 2.88
C SER A 84 7.94 -11.81 3.09
N GLU A 85 7.87 -10.49 3.21
CA GLU A 85 6.63 -9.75 3.39
C GLU A 85 5.65 -10.02 2.25
N LEU A 86 6.18 -10.21 1.04
CA LEU A 86 5.41 -10.52 -0.17
C LEU A 86 4.92 -11.97 -0.24
N ASP A 87 5.31 -12.83 0.70
CA ASP A 87 4.76 -14.19 0.84
C ASP A 87 3.34 -14.12 1.43
N CYS A 88 3.08 -13.12 2.28
CA CYS A 88 1.84 -12.96 3.03
C CYS A 88 0.67 -12.57 2.12
N ALA A 89 -0.41 -13.35 2.18
CA ALA A 89 -1.65 -13.11 1.43
C ALA A 89 -2.30 -11.75 1.71
N SER A 90 -2.11 -11.23 2.93
CA SER A 90 -2.68 -9.97 3.39
C SER A 90 -1.80 -8.75 3.09
N SER A 91 -0.70 -8.93 2.35
CA SER A 91 0.25 -7.86 1.99
C SER A 91 -0.35 -6.91 0.95
N SER A 92 -0.44 -5.63 1.32
CA SER A 92 -0.78 -4.52 0.43
C SER A 92 0.29 -4.31 -0.64
N ASP A 93 1.58 -4.42 -0.30
CA ASP A 93 2.69 -4.40 -1.27
C ASP A 93 2.53 -5.52 -2.32
N ALA A 94 2.15 -6.74 -1.91
CA ALA A 94 1.95 -7.84 -2.86
C ALA A 94 0.76 -7.59 -3.80
N LEU A 95 -0.33 -7.01 -3.30
CA LEU A 95 -1.46 -6.58 -4.13
C LEU A 95 -1.05 -5.49 -5.12
N LEU A 96 -0.35 -4.47 -4.63
CA LEU A 96 0.16 -3.36 -5.42
C LEU A 96 1.07 -3.87 -6.55
N MET A 97 2.03 -4.73 -6.22
CA MET A 97 2.96 -5.31 -7.21
C MET A 97 2.25 -6.27 -8.18
N ASN A 98 1.23 -7.02 -7.76
CA ASN A 98 0.42 -7.84 -8.67
C ASN A 98 -0.21 -7.01 -9.78
N ILE A 99 -0.76 -5.85 -9.42
CA ILE A 99 -1.40 -4.94 -10.38
C ILE A 99 -0.34 -4.27 -11.23
N PHE A 100 0.57 -3.50 -10.62
CA PHE A 100 1.45 -2.57 -11.34
C PHE A 100 2.65 -3.22 -12.03
N CYS A 101 3.00 -4.46 -11.68
CA CYS A 101 3.98 -5.24 -12.43
C CYS A 101 3.34 -6.11 -13.53
N TYR A 102 2.01 -6.15 -13.65
CA TYR A 102 1.36 -6.95 -14.68
C TYR A 102 1.70 -6.40 -16.08
N PRO A 103 2.10 -7.26 -17.03
CA PRO A 103 2.55 -6.80 -18.34
C PRO A 103 1.55 -5.88 -19.04
N ARG A 104 2.05 -4.73 -19.54
CA ARG A 104 1.29 -3.71 -20.28
C ARG A 104 0.12 -3.07 -19.51
N VAL A 105 -0.02 -3.30 -18.21
CA VAL A 105 -1.11 -2.70 -17.41
C VAL A 105 -1.05 -1.16 -17.45
N LEU A 106 0.15 -0.59 -17.37
CA LEU A 106 0.42 0.84 -17.45
C LEU A 106 0.45 1.41 -18.89
N GLN A 107 0.12 0.58 -19.88
CA GLN A 107 -0.18 1.06 -21.24
C GLN A 107 -1.68 1.30 -21.45
N ARG A 108 -2.52 0.93 -20.46
CA ARG A 108 -3.97 1.08 -20.54
C ARG A 108 -4.38 2.52 -20.26
N SER A 109 -5.06 3.12 -21.23
CA SER A 109 -5.56 4.49 -21.16
C SER A 109 -6.40 4.77 -19.93
N GLN A 110 -7.34 3.87 -19.63
CA GLN A 110 -8.30 4.00 -18.53
C GLN A 110 -7.61 4.05 -17.16
N LEU A 111 -6.65 3.14 -16.92
CA LEU A 111 -5.90 3.11 -15.66
C LEU A 111 -5.03 4.36 -15.50
N CYS A 112 -4.30 4.74 -16.55
CA CYS A 112 -3.44 5.92 -16.51
C CYS A 112 -4.23 7.22 -16.33
N ALA A 113 -5.40 7.34 -16.98
CA ALA A 113 -6.30 8.47 -16.81
C ALA A 113 -6.85 8.53 -15.37
N LEU A 114 -7.29 7.40 -14.81
CA LEU A 114 -7.77 7.31 -13.43
C LEU A 114 -6.70 7.72 -12.42
N LEU A 115 -5.46 7.31 -12.64
CA LEU A 115 -4.31 7.69 -11.80
C LEU A 115 -3.83 9.13 -12.07
N GLY A 116 -4.21 9.74 -13.20
CA GLY A 116 -3.72 11.02 -13.67
C GLY A 116 -2.22 11.00 -13.95
N ILE A 117 -1.75 10.01 -14.69
CA ILE A 117 -0.35 9.82 -15.09
C ILE A 117 -0.24 9.54 -16.59
N GLU A 118 0.96 9.69 -17.13
CA GLU A 118 1.27 9.26 -18.49
C GLU A 118 1.31 7.74 -18.64
N ARG A 119 1.16 7.25 -19.87
CA ARG A 119 1.27 5.82 -20.18
C ARG A 119 2.73 5.38 -20.21
N GLY A 120 2.96 4.12 -19.87
CA GLY A 120 4.28 3.48 -19.94
C GLY A 120 5.23 3.83 -18.82
N GLN A 121 4.78 4.59 -17.82
CA GLN A 121 5.53 4.87 -16.61
C GLN A 121 5.97 3.55 -15.93
N ILE A 122 7.14 3.58 -15.30
CA ILE A 122 7.71 2.41 -14.62
C ILE A 122 7.58 2.61 -13.10
N PRO A 123 6.87 1.72 -12.38
CA PRO A 123 6.74 1.85 -10.94
C PRO A 123 8.08 1.64 -10.24
N ALA A 124 8.41 2.56 -9.32
CA ALA A 124 9.51 2.46 -8.39
C ALA A 124 8.95 2.12 -6.99
N PHE A 125 9.13 0.89 -6.56
CA PHE A 125 8.65 0.43 -5.26
C PHE A 125 9.63 0.76 -4.14
N GLY A 126 9.09 1.11 -2.98
CA GLY A 126 9.88 1.49 -1.81
C GLY A 126 10.64 2.81 -1.99
N PHE A 127 9.96 3.83 -2.51
CA PHE A 127 10.55 5.13 -2.79
C PHE A 127 10.79 5.92 -1.50
N ARG A 128 11.93 6.61 -1.39
CA ARG A 128 12.28 7.43 -0.23
C ARG A 128 12.37 8.90 -0.63
N PRO A 129 11.38 9.73 -0.27
CA PRO A 129 11.30 11.13 -0.73
C PRO A 129 12.34 12.07 -0.09
N ARG A 130 12.98 11.66 1.02
CA ARG A 130 13.97 12.47 1.76
C ARG A 130 13.40 13.83 2.20
N ILE A 131 12.30 13.81 2.94
CA ILE A 131 11.59 15.01 3.41
C ILE A 131 12.50 15.80 4.35
N SER A 132 12.63 17.10 4.15
CA SER A 132 13.53 17.94 4.96
C SER A 132 13.03 18.11 6.40
N LEU A 133 13.98 18.02 7.35
CA LEU A 133 13.73 18.25 8.77
C LEU A 133 14.38 19.55 9.24
N LEU A 134 13.88 20.13 10.34
CA LEU A 134 14.38 21.37 10.92
C LEU A 134 15.86 21.33 11.31
N ASN A 135 16.39 20.15 11.63
CA ASN A 135 17.79 19.98 12.02
C ASN A 135 18.76 19.82 10.83
N GLY A 136 18.32 20.10 9.60
CA GLY A 136 19.11 19.92 8.38
C GLY A 136 19.19 18.46 7.89
N GLY A 137 18.67 17.49 8.66
CA GLY A 137 18.54 16.10 8.22
C GLY A 137 17.35 15.88 7.29
N CYS A 138 17.13 14.63 6.91
CA CYS A 138 15.95 14.23 6.14
C CYS A 138 15.28 12.97 6.71
N ASP A 139 13.94 12.90 6.58
CA ASP A 139 13.17 11.69 6.79
C ASP A 139 13.26 10.80 5.55
N GLN A 140 13.78 9.60 5.74
CA GLN A 140 13.97 8.59 4.69
C GLN A 140 12.93 7.47 4.75
N THR A 141 11.82 7.69 5.47
CA THR A 141 10.75 6.70 5.53
C THR A 141 10.22 6.43 4.12
N GLU A 142 10.03 5.14 3.85
CA GLU A 142 9.59 4.62 2.59
C GLU A 142 8.11 4.95 2.31
N ILE A 143 7.81 5.24 1.04
CA ILE A 143 6.48 5.24 0.43
C ILE A 143 6.42 4.01 -0.49
N ASP A 144 5.28 3.31 -0.49
CA ASP A 144 5.16 2.00 -1.12
C ASP A 144 5.51 2.01 -2.61
N MET A 145 5.07 3.03 -3.35
CA MET A 145 5.38 3.17 -4.77
C MET A 145 5.44 4.65 -5.22
N ARG A 146 6.33 4.93 -6.16
CA ARG A 146 6.31 6.13 -7.00
C ARG A 146 6.07 5.73 -8.46
N LEU A 147 5.25 6.48 -9.17
CA LEU A 147 4.92 6.26 -10.57
C LEU A 147 4.87 7.61 -11.31
N GLY A 148 5.93 7.95 -12.04
CA GLY A 148 6.13 9.32 -12.51
C GLY A 148 6.13 10.28 -11.33
N ASP A 149 5.22 11.25 -11.35
CA ASP A 149 5.05 12.25 -10.28
C ASP A 149 3.92 11.90 -9.30
N LEU A 150 3.50 10.62 -9.26
CA LEU A 150 2.51 10.12 -8.32
C LEU A 150 3.19 9.26 -7.25
N LEU A 151 3.13 9.71 -6.00
CA LEU A 151 3.44 8.93 -4.81
C LEU A 151 2.20 8.13 -4.40
N VAL A 152 2.37 6.86 -4.02
CA VAL A 152 1.26 5.96 -3.67
C VAL A 152 1.56 5.28 -2.35
N GLU A 153 0.62 5.42 -1.41
CA GLU A 153 0.55 4.62 -0.18
C GLU A 153 -0.60 3.62 -0.31
N ALA A 154 -0.30 2.34 -0.15
CA ALA A 154 -1.22 1.24 -0.32
C ALA A 154 -1.69 0.69 1.04
N LYS A 155 -2.99 0.43 1.17
CA LYS A 155 -3.56 -0.22 2.35
C LYS A 155 -4.57 -1.27 1.94
N LEU A 156 -4.56 -2.41 2.60
CA LEU A 156 -5.50 -3.50 2.37
C LEU A 156 -6.19 -3.87 3.69
N THR A 157 -5.46 -4.48 4.61
CA THR A 157 -6.02 -5.04 5.86
C THR A 157 -5.51 -4.39 7.14
N GLU A 158 -4.64 -3.39 7.03
CA GLU A 158 -4.05 -2.67 8.15
C GLU A 158 -5.15 -2.08 9.05
N THR A 159 -5.00 -2.16 10.37
CA THR A 159 -6.02 -1.65 11.32
C THR A 159 -6.27 -0.15 11.14
N GLY A 160 -5.25 0.57 10.68
CA GLY A 160 -5.29 2.00 10.45
C GLY A 160 -3.90 2.47 10.04
N PHE A 161 -3.71 3.78 10.12
CA PHE A 161 -2.43 4.43 9.89
C PHE A 161 -1.65 4.53 11.20
N ARG A 162 -0.33 4.32 11.15
CA ARG A 162 0.50 4.38 12.36
C ARG A 162 0.39 5.77 13.01
N PRO A 163 0.09 5.88 14.31
CA PRO A 163 0.17 7.13 15.04
C PRO A 163 1.62 7.48 15.38
N ALA A 164 1.85 8.72 15.79
CA ALA A 164 3.13 9.19 16.31
C ALA A 164 2.92 10.27 17.38
N THR A 165 3.97 10.61 18.12
CA THR A 165 3.92 11.77 19.02
C THR A 165 4.02 13.06 18.22
N PHE A 166 3.41 14.14 18.71
CA PHE A 166 3.52 15.45 18.07
C PHE A 166 4.98 15.91 17.96
N ARG A 167 5.83 15.56 18.93
CA ARG A 167 7.28 15.79 18.87
C ARG A 167 7.94 15.22 17.61
N LEU A 168 7.47 14.10 17.07
CA LEU A 168 8.02 13.56 15.82
C LEU A 168 7.54 14.37 14.62
N LEU A 169 6.26 14.76 14.61
CA LEU A 169 5.69 15.60 13.55
C LEU A 169 6.32 17.00 13.53
N SER A 170 6.56 17.61 14.68
CA SER A 170 7.12 18.97 14.77
C SER A 170 8.56 19.10 14.25
N ARG A 171 9.19 17.99 13.83
CA ARG A 171 10.53 17.98 13.21
C ARG A 171 10.51 18.36 11.74
N TYR A 172 9.38 18.24 11.05
CA TYR A 172 9.32 18.55 9.62
C TYR A 172 9.40 20.04 9.40
N ARG A 173 10.29 20.46 8.49
CA ARG A 173 10.55 21.88 8.21
C ARG A 173 9.28 22.59 7.75
N ASP A 174 8.53 21.96 6.87
CA ASP A 174 7.42 22.59 6.15
C ASP A 174 6.05 22.32 6.83
N LEU A 175 6.03 21.82 8.07
CA LEU A 175 4.79 21.41 8.76
C LEU A 175 3.74 22.53 8.82
N HIS A 176 4.12 23.70 9.35
CA HIS A 176 3.20 24.83 9.57
C HIS A 176 2.82 25.57 8.27
N GLU A 177 3.64 25.40 7.23
CA GLU A 177 3.32 25.90 5.89
C GLU A 177 2.23 25.02 5.27
N VAL A 178 2.42 23.70 5.34
CA VAL A 178 1.53 22.73 4.69
C VAL A 178 0.22 22.55 5.44
N PHE A 179 0.23 22.55 6.77
CA PHE A 179 -0.91 22.19 7.61
C PHE A 179 -1.35 23.28 8.58
N GLU A 180 -2.67 23.40 8.75
CA GLU A 180 -3.29 24.02 9.90
C GLU A 180 -3.22 22.99 11.02
N VAL A 181 -2.22 23.12 11.88
CA VAL A 181 -1.86 22.08 12.86
C VAL A 181 -2.99 21.81 13.85
N THR A 182 -3.80 22.83 14.15
CA THR A 182 -4.96 22.72 15.04
C THR A 182 -6.09 21.85 14.47
N GLU A 183 -6.11 21.67 13.15
CA GLU A 183 -7.10 20.88 12.41
C GLU A 183 -6.64 19.43 12.16
N LEU A 184 -5.38 19.09 12.50
CA LEU A 184 -4.86 17.74 12.36
C LEU A 184 -5.56 16.76 13.32
N PRO A 185 -5.74 15.48 12.94
CA PRO A 185 -6.36 14.49 13.79
C PRO A 185 -5.45 14.16 14.98
N MET A 186 -5.66 14.83 16.11
CA MET A 186 -4.82 14.73 17.30
C MET A 186 -5.65 14.40 18.55
N SER A 187 -5.02 13.71 19.50
CA SER A 187 -5.56 13.50 20.85
C SER A 187 -4.44 13.66 21.87
N GLY A 188 -4.47 14.76 22.63
CA GLY A 188 -3.35 15.16 23.48
C GLY A 188 -2.07 15.31 22.65
N ASN A 189 -1.02 14.58 23.03
CA ASN A 189 0.27 14.59 22.33
C ASN A 189 0.36 13.56 21.18
N THR A 190 -0.71 12.83 20.90
CA THR A 190 -0.73 11.79 19.87
C THR A 190 -1.33 12.35 18.57
N VAL A 191 -0.55 12.25 17.50
CA VAL A 191 -0.97 12.52 16.13
C VAL A 191 -1.43 11.21 15.51
N HIS A 192 -2.70 11.16 15.13
CA HIS A 192 -3.27 10.04 14.36
C HIS A 192 -2.94 10.21 12.88
N ALA A 193 -3.03 9.12 12.11
CA ALA A 193 -2.75 9.15 10.67
C ALA A 193 -1.40 9.79 10.27
N TYR A 194 -0.39 9.70 11.14
CA TYR A 194 0.93 10.27 10.92
C TYR A 194 1.55 9.86 9.58
N GLN A 195 1.31 8.62 9.16
CA GLN A 195 1.76 8.13 7.86
C GLN A 195 1.18 8.90 6.66
N LEU A 196 -0.11 9.27 6.70
CA LEU A 196 -0.73 10.09 5.66
C LEU A 196 -0.20 11.52 5.68
N ILE A 197 -0.04 12.09 6.87
CA ILE A 197 0.53 13.43 7.06
C ILE A 197 1.93 13.50 6.44
N ARG A 198 2.77 12.48 6.69
CA ARG A 198 4.08 12.35 6.04
C ARG A 198 3.98 12.21 4.52
N GLY A 199 3.01 11.47 4.01
CA GLY A 199 2.75 11.35 2.58
C GLY A 199 2.45 12.69 1.91
N VAL A 200 1.64 13.53 2.56
CA VAL A 200 1.34 14.88 2.09
C VAL A 200 2.58 15.77 2.14
N LEU A 201 3.36 15.72 3.22
CA LEU A 201 4.64 16.45 3.31
C LEU A 201 5.63 16.02 2.22
N ALA A 202 5.67 14.72 1.89
CA ALA A 202 6.48 14.22 0.79
C ALA A 202 6.02 14.77 -0.57
N ALA A 203 4.71 14.79 -0.82
CA ALA A 203 4.13 15.38 -2.03
C ALA A 203 4.41 16.88 -2.16
N HIS A 204 4.42 17.60 -1.04
CA HIS A 204 4.86 18.99 -1.02
C HIS A 204 6.35 19.12 -1.33
N SER A 205 7.21 18.43 -0.56
CA SER A 205 8.67 18.59 -0.67
C SER A 205 9.28 18.10 -1.98
N THR A 206 8.54 17.28 -2.74
CA THR A 206 9.00 16.70 -4.01
C THR A 206 8.15 17.15 -5.20
N GLU A 207 7.23 18.11 -5.00
CA GLU A 207 6.30 18.61 -6.02
C GLU A 207 5.45 17.51 -6.71
N ASN A 208 5.34 16.34 -6.08
CA ASN A 208 4.60 15.19 -6.57
C ASN A 208 3.15 15.15 -6.04
N SER A 209 2.26 14.50 -6.79
CA SER A 209 0.95 14.08 -6.27
C SER A 209 1.08 12.98 -5.23
N PHE A 210 0.10 12.83 -4.35
CA PHE A 210 0.03 11.72 -3.40
C PHE A 210 -1.34 11.04 -3.46
N LEU A 211 -1.33 9.72 -3.60
CA LEU A 211 -2.50 8.88 -3.66
C LEU A 211 -2.51 7.92 -2.47
N LEU A 212 -3.57 7.98 -1.68
CA LEU A 212 -3.95 6.85 -0.85
C LEU A 212 -4.73 5.84 -1.70
N LEU A 213 -4.22 4.62 -1.78
CA LEU A 213 -4.90 3.50 -2.43
C LEU A 213 -5.32 2.48 -1.36
N CYS A 214 -6.63 2.34 -1.11
CA CYS A 214 -7.13 1.47 -0.06
C CYS A 214 -8.31 0.59 -0.48
N ASP A 215 -8.76 -0.32 0.38
CA ASP A 215 -9.99 -1.07 0.12
C ASP A 215 -11.22 -0.17 0.31
N GLY A 216 -12.09 -0.08 -0.69
CA GLY A 216 -13.29 0.78 -0.65
C GLY A 216 -14.29 0.39 0.45
N ARG A 217 -14.20 -0.82 0.99
CA ARG A 217 -15.02 -1.29 2.13
C ARG A 217 -14.56 -0.70 3.48
N ARG A 218 -13.35 -0.11 3.53
CA ARG A 218 -12.72 0.46 4.73
C ARG A 218 -12.96 1.96 4.84
N THR A 219 -14.21 2.33 5.17
CA THR A 219 -14.59 3.74 5.30
C THR A 219 -13.81 4.47 6.39
N ASP A 220 -13.30 3.76 7.40
CA ASP A 220 -12.44 4.31 8.45
C ASP A 220 -11.09 4.85 7.92
N LEU A 221 -10.52 4.19 6.89
CA LEU A 221 -9.30 4.68 6.23
C LEU A 221 -9.60 5.91 5.37
N ILE A 222 -10.75 5.90 4.70
CA ILE A 222 -11.25 7.01 3.87
C ILE A 222 -11.53 8.24 4.74
N GLU A 223 -12.22 8.07 5.86
CA GLU A 223 -12.49 9.13 6.86
C GLU A 223 -11.18 9.71 7.39
N SER A 224 -10.20 8.86 7.75
CA SER A 224 -8.87 9.31 8.21
C SER A 224 -8.14 10.15 7.17
N TRP A 225 -8.27 9.81 5.88
CA TRP A 225 -7.69 10.58 4.79
C TRP A 225 -8.33 11.96 4.64
N PHE A 226 -9.66 12.04 4.66
CA PHE A 226 -10.36 13.32 4.58
C PHE A 226 -10.07 14.23 5.79
N GLN A 227 -9.89 13.66 6.99
CA GLN A 227 -9.45 14.41 8.16
C GLN A 227 -8.08 15.06 7.94
N VAL A 228 -7.11 14.33 7.35
CA VAL A 228 -5.80 14.89 7.01
C VAL A 228 -5.91 15.94 5.90
N MET A 229 -6.68 15.68 4.84
CA MET A 229 -6.86 16.62 3.73
C MET A 229 -7.48 17.95 4.17
N ARG A 230 -8.44 17.92 5.11
CA ARG A 230 -9.07 19.12 5.67
C ARG A 230 -8.06 20.07 6.31
N ALA A 231 -7.03 19.52 6.94
CA ALA A 231 -6.00 20.30 7.63
C ALA A 231 -4.95 20.91 6.68
N VAL A 232 -4.90 20.53 5.40
CA VAL A 232 -3.91 21.09 4.46
C VAL A 232 -4.27 22.54 4.13
N ARG A 233 -3.32 23.48 4.26
CA ARG A 233 -3.55 24.91 3.97
C ARG A 233 -3.43 25.21 2.48
N ILE A 234 -2.43 24.64 1.82
CA ILE A 234 -2.07 24.94 0.44
C ILE A 234 -3.08 24.34 -0.55
N TYR A 235 -3.81 25.20 -1.26
CA TYR A 235 -4.86 24.77 -2.20
C TYR A 235 -4.31 23.96 -3.39
N SER A 236 -3.21 24.40 -3.99
CA SER A 236 -2.58 23.68 -5.11
C SER A 236 -2.06 22.30 -4.71
N LEU A 237 -1.61 22.11 -3.47
CA LEU A 237 -1.25 20.80 -2.94
C LEU A 237 -2.49 19.92 -2.78
N ARG A 238 -3.59 20.44 -2.18
CA ARG A 238 -4.85 19.69 -2.02
C ARG A 238 -5.35 19.10 -3.34
N ASN A 239 -5.24 19.85 -4.44
CA ASN A 239 -5.65 19.38 -5.78
C ASN A 239 -4.81 18.21 -6.32
N ARG A 240 -3.62 17.96 -5.75
CA ARG A 240 -2.72 16.85 -6.10
C ARG A 240 -2.82 15.68 -5.12
N LEU A 241 -3.68 15.78 -4.11
CA LEU A 241 -3.96 14.71 -3.14
C LEU A 241 -5.16 13.89 -3.62
N LYS A 242 -4.99 12.58 -3.72
CA LYS A 242 -5.94 11.65 -4.33
C LYS A 242 -6.31 10.52 -3.37
N LEU A 243 -7.51 10.00 -3.55
CA LEU A 243 -7.99 8.77 -2.94
C LEU A 243 -8.54 7.90 -4.07
N LEU A 244 -8.12 6.63 -4.11
CA LEU A 244 -8.75 5.62 -4.95
C LEU A 244 -8.90 4.34 -4.15
N SER A 245 -9.91 3.56 -4.52
CA SER A 245 -10.11 2.22 -4.01
C SER A 245 -9.50 1.16 -4.94
N TRP A 246 -9.16 0.00 -4.37
CA TRP A 246 -8.78 -1.16 -5.18
C TRP A 246 -9.88 -1.57 -6.17
N GLN A 247 -11.14 -1.35 -5.80
CA GLN A 247 -12.32 -1.63 -6.63
C GLN A 247 -12.40 -0.71 -7.86
N GLU A 248 -12.13 0.59 -7.68
CA GLU A 248 -12.02 1.54 -8.80
C GLU A 248 -10.85 1.17 -9.73
N ILE A 249 -9.70 0.82 -9.16
CA ILE A 249 -8.56 0.32 -9.94
C ILE A 249 -8.98 -0.93 -10.73
N ALA A 250 -9.61 -1.91 -10.06
CA ALA A 250 -10.05 -3.17 -10.67
C ALA A 250 -10.94 -2.94 -11.91
N GLY A 251 -11.83 -1.94 -11.90
CA GLY A 251 -12.66 -1.57 -13.04
C GLY A 251 -11.89 -1.32 -14.35
N THR A 252 -10.64 -0.84 -14.24
CA THR A 252 -9.79 -0.50 -15.39
C THR A 252 -8.86 -1.64 -15.84
N LEU A 253 -8.77 -2.73 -15.08
CA LEU A 253 -7.81 -3.81 -15.32
C LEU A 253 -8.27 -4.80 -16.40
N PRO A 254 -7.33 -5.57 -17.00
CA PRO A 254 -7.66 -6.72 -17.84
C PRO A 254 -8.44 -7.79 -17.05
N GLU A 255 -9.27 -8.57 -17.75
CA GLU A 255 -10.15 -9.58 -17.14
C GLU A 255 -9.42 -10.59 -16.24
N ARG A 256 -8.23 -11.04 -16.68
CA ARG A 256 -7.41 -11.96 -15.88
C ARG A 256 -7.00 -11.37 -14.53
N LEU A 257 -6.70 -10.07 -14.47
CA LEU A 257 -6.39 -9.39 -13.23
C LEU A 257 -7.63 -9.21 -12.37
N LYS A 258 -8.76 -8.79 -12.98
CA LYS A 258 -10.05 -8.66 -12.29
C LYS A 258 -10.45 -9.96 -11.59
N ASN A 259 -10.43 -11.08 -12.31
CA ASN A 259 -10.77 -12.39 -11.76
C ASN A 259 -9.85 -12.81 -10.62
N PHE A 260 -8.55 -12.55 -10.75
CA PHE A 260 -7.59 -12.83 -9.68
C PHE A 260 -7.84 -11.96 -8.43
N LEU A 261 -8.15 -10.68 -8.62
CA LEU A 261 -8.46 -9.76 -7.51
C LEU A 261 -9.75 -10.15 -6.80
N GLU A 262 -10.77 -10.53 -7.55
CA GLU A 262 -12.04 -11.00 -7.00
C GLU A 262 -11.86 -12.30 -6.22
N GLU A 263 -11.23 -13.30 -6.83
CA GLU A 263 -11.01 -14.61 -6.20
C GLU A 263 -10.22 -14.47 -4.89
N LYS A 264 -9.08 -13.79 -4.95
CA LYS A 264 -8.11 -13.76 -3.85
C LYS A 264 -8.42 -12.72 -2.77
N TYR A 265 -8.96 -11.56 -3.15
CA TYR A 265 -9.14 -10.42 -2.25
C TYR A 265 -10.60 -9.97 -2.09
N GLY A 266 -11.54 -10.55 -2.87
CA GLY A 266 -12.92 -10.05 -2.92
C GLY A 266 -13.01 -8.62 -3.44
N VAL A 267 -12.10 -8.25 -4.33
CA VAL A 267 -12.06 -6.92 -4.97
C VAL A 267 -12.61 -7.05 -6.38
N SER A 268 -13.88 -6.69 -6.53
CA SER A 268 -14.56 -6.55 -7.83
C SER A 268 -14.66 -5.07 -8.22
N PRO A 269 -14.80 -4.77 -9.54
CA PRO A 269 -15.18 -3.43 -10.00
C PRO A 269 -16.46 -2.93 -9.31
N THR A 270 -16.48 -1.64 -8.99
CA THR A 270 -17.70 -0.93 -8.54
C THR A 270 -18.56 -0.53 -9.73
#